data_AF-A0A3D3B5J6-F1
#
_entry.id   AF-A0A3D3B5J6-F1
#
_cell.length_a   1.000
_cell.length_b   1.000
_cell.length_c   1.000
_cell.angle_alpha   90.00
_cell.angle_beta   90.00
_cell.angle_gamma   90.00
#
_symmetry.space_group_name_H-M   'P 1'
#
loop_
_entity.id
_entity.type
_entity.pdbx_description
1 polymer ?
#
loop_
_entity_poly.entity_id
_entity_poly.type
_entity_poly.pdbx_seq_one_letter_code
_entity_poly.pdbx_strand_id
1 'polypeptide(L)'
;MRTQLKLVRTEETPLAARLKQEIARVGPLSVASYMQACLADPRSGYYPSRQPIGSDGDFITAPEVSQIFGELLGLWAVAVWQSMGEPGQAIVAELGPGRGTLMADA
;
A
#
# COMPACT_ATOMS: atom_id res chain seq x y z
N MET A 1 40.39 20.64 2.89
CA MET A 1 39.71 19.43 2.38
C MET A 1 38.22 19.73 2.23
N ARG A 2 37.73 19.95 1.01
CA ARG A 2 36.30 20.17 0.73
C ARG A 2 35.63 18.81 0.56
N THR A 3 34.74 18.46 1.48
CA THR A 3 33.87 17.28 1.37
C THR A 3 32.92 17.51 0.18
N GLN A 4 33.09 16.76 -0.91
CA GLN A 4 32.12 16.72 -1.99
C GLN A 4 30.86 16.03 -1.45
N LEU A 5 29.77 16.80 -1.28
CA LEU A 5 28.44 16.21 -1.23
C LEU A 5 28.22 15.50 -2.57
N LYS A 6 28.12 14.16 -2.55
CA LYS A 6 27.59 13.40 -3.69
C LYS A 6 26.17 13.89 -3.93
N LEU A 7 25.97 14.73 -4.94
CA LEU A 7 24.65 14.89 -5.54
C LEU A 7 24.18 13.50 -5.95
N VAL A 8 23.14 12.99 -5.31
CA VAL A 8 22.41 11.83 -5.82
C VAL A 8 21.85 12.26 -7.17
N ARG A 9 22.51 11.84 -8.26
CA ARG A 9 21.95 12.00 -9.60
C ARG A 9 20.66 11.20 -9.64
N THR A 10 19.53 11.90 -9.61
CA THR A 10 18.21 11.33 -9.80
C THR A 10 18.09 11.03 -11.29
N GLU A 11 18.46 9.83 -11.71
CA GLU A 11 18.11 9.39 -13.06
C GLU A 11 16.59 9.42 -13.21
N GLU A 12 16.13 9.93 -14.35
CA GLU A 12 14.71 10.04 -14.61
C GLU A 12 14.11 8.63 -14.75
N THR A 13 13.09 8.32 -13.93
CA THR A 13 12.41 7.03 -14.02
C THR A 13 11.56 6.97 -15.29
N PRO A 14 11.28 5.76 -15.83
CA PRO A 14 10.38 5.61 -16.97
C PRO A 14 8.97 6.18 -16.74
N LEU A 15 8.48 6.15 -15.49
CA LEU A 15 7.22 6.82 -15.12
C LEU A 15 7.37 8.35 -15.13
N ALA A 16 8.51 8.84 -14.59
CA ALA A 16 9.05 10.18 -14.74
C ALA A 16 8.78 10.80 -16.12
N ALA A 17 9.40 10.18 -17.13
CA ALA A 17 9.36 10.59 -18.51
C ALA A 17 7.92 10.57 -19.09
N ARG A 18 7.15 9.51 -18.82
CA ARG A 18 5.77 9.36 -19.31
C ARG A 18 4.86 10.46 -18.78
N LEU A 19 4.92 10.75 -17.47
CA LEU A 19 4.07 11.79 -16.86
C LEU A 19 4.41 13.19 -17.37
N LYS A 20 5.69 13.49 -17.60
CA LYS A 20 6.09 14.77 -18.22
C LYS A 20 5.54 14.93 -19.63
N GLN A 21 5.61 13.87 -20.44
CA GLN A 21 5.04 13.87 -21.80
C GLN A 21 3.52 14.06 -21.77
N GLU A 22 2.84 13.41 -20.82
CA GLU A 22 1.39 13.58 -20.64
C GLU A 22 1.05 15.01 -20.25
N ILE A 23 1.71 15.58 -19.24
CA ILE A 23 1.48 16.97 -18.81
C ILE A 23 1.69 17.95 -19.96
N ALA A 24 2.75 17.76 -20.76
CA ALA A 24 3.01 18.61 -21.92
C ALA A 24 1.92 18.54 -23.00
N ARG A 25 1.22 17.40 -23.11
CA ARG A 25 0.20 17.16 -24.14
C ARG A 25 -1.22 17.55 -23.70
N VAL A 26 -1.60 17.21 -22.47
CA VAL A 26 -2.99 17.35 -21.97
C VAL A 26 -3.15 18.40 -20.87
N GLY A 27 -2.04 19.00 -20.41
CA GLY A 27 -2.04 20.00 -19.36
C GLY A 27 -1.79 19.43 -17.96
N PRO A 28 -1.91 20.26 -16.91
CA PRO A 28 -1.54 19.88 -15.56
C PRO A 28 -2.26 18.64 -15.04
N LEU A 29 -1.53 17.78 -14.33
CA LEU A 29 -2.09 16.64 -13.61
C LEU A 29 -2.57 17.09 -12.22
N SER A 30 -3.71 16.55 -11.79
CA SER A 30 -4.10 16.65 -10.39
C SER A 30 -3.14 15.85 -9.51
N VAL A 31 -2.98 16.25 -8.24
CA VAL A 31 -2.20 15.48 -7.27
C VAL A 31 -2.74 14.05 -7.13
N ALA A 32 -4.06 13.87 -7.19
CA ALA A 32 -4.68 12.55 -7.14
C ALA A 32 -4.25 11.65 -8.31
N SER A 33 -4.26 12.19 -9.54
CA SER A 33 -3.81 11.46 -10.73
C SER A 33 -2.31 11.13 -10.68
N TYR A 34 -1.50 12.06 -10.18
CA TYR A 34 -0.07 11.82 -9.96
C TYR A 34 0.16 10.70 -8.94
N MET A 35 -0.51 10.75 -7.78
CA MET A 35 -0.42 9.72 -6.75
C MET A 35 -0.88 8.36 -7.26
N GLN A 36 -1.98 8.31 -8.02
CA GLN A 36 -2.46 7.08 -8.63
C GLN A 36 -1.41 6.46 -9.57
N ALA A 37 -0.77 7.27 -10.41
CA ALA A 37 0.29 6.79 -11.29
C ALA A 37 1.51 6.29 -10.49
N CYS A 38 1.97 7.05 -9.51
CA CYS A 38 3.12 6.67 -8.69
C CYS A 38 2.87 5.41 -7.84
N LEU A 39 1.66 5.21 -7.33
CA LEU A 39 1.35 4.09 -6.45
C LEU A 39 0.94 2.83 -7.21
N ALA A 40 0.18 2.97 -8.30
CA ALA A 40 -0.56 1.88 -8.91
C ALA A 40 -0.29 1.66 -10.41
N ASP A 41 0.63 2.40 -11.05
CA ASP A 41 1.02 2.10 -12.44
C ASP A 41 1.48 0.62 -12.54
N PRO A 42 0.93 -0.19 -13.46
CA PRO A 42 1.21 -1.62 -13.51
C PRO A 42 2.69 -1.97 -13.80
N ARG A 43 3.46 -1.03 -14.37
CA ARG A 43 4.85 -1.28 -14.80
C ARG A 43 5.87 -0.69 -13.83
N SER A 44 5.54 0.42 -13.20
CA SER A 44 6.49 1.24 -12.44
C SER A 44 5.91 1.78 -11.13
N GLY A 45 4.66 1.47 -10.84
CA GLY A 45 3.98 1.87 -9.61
C GLY A 45 4.60 1.20 -8.40
N TYR A 46 4.58 1.90 -7.27
CA TYR A 46 5.22 1.47 -6.04
C TYR A 46 4.69 0.12 -5.53
N TYR A 47 3.37 -0.07 -5.46
CA TYR A 47 2.79 -1.31 -4.93
C TYR A 47 2.87 -2.51 -5.89
N PRO A 48 2.68 -2.37 -7.22
CA PRO A 48 2.80 -3.51 -8.13
C PRO A 48 4.25 -4.01 -8.32
N SER A 49 5.25 -3.11 -8.22
CA SER A 49 6.64 -3.41 -8.57
C SER A 49 7.53 -3.79 -7.38
N ARG A 50 7.02 -3.77 -6.16
CA ARG A 50 7.79 -3.98 -4.93
C ARG A 50 7.04 -4.82 -3.89
N GLN A 51 7.78 -5.30 -2.89
CA GLN A 51 7.22 -5.83 -1.64
C GLN A 51 7.56 -4.86 -0.50
N PRO A 52 6.78 -3.77 -0.31
CA PRO A 52 7.17 -2.70 0.60
C PRO A 52 6.83 -2.98 2.07
N ILE A 53 6.05 -4.03 2.37
CA ILE A 53 5.55 -4.34 3.71
C ILE A 53 6.40 -5.47 4.33
N GLY A 54 6.85 -5.25 5.57
CA GLY A 54 7.53 -6.25 6.41
C GLY A 54 8.82 -5.72 7.01
N SER A 55 9.53 -6.54 7.78
CA SER A 55 10.81 -6.17 8.41
C SER A 55 11.89 -5.76 7.40
N ASP A 56 11.84 -6.37 6.22
CA ASP A 56 12.78 -6.12 5.11
C ASP A 56 12.20 -5.13 4.07
N GLY A 57 10.98 -4.63 4.32
CA GLY A 57 10.29 -3.67 3.47
C GLY A 57 10.66 -2.22 3.77
N ASP A 58 9.98 -1.31 3.09
CA ASP A 58 10.11 0.13 3.33
C ASP A 58 9.37 0.55 4.62
N PHE A 59 8.39 -0.23 5.07
CA PHE A 59 7.66 -0.04 6.33
C PHE A 59 7.05 -1.34 6.85
N ILE A 60 6.72 -1.35 8.15
CA ILE A 60 6.03 -2.45 8.82
C ILE A 60 4.59 -2.04 9.20
N THR A 61 3.67 -3.00 9.29
CA THR A 61 2.27 -2.80 9.69
C THR A 61 1.95 -3.61 10.95
N ALA A 62 0.87 -3.25 11.67
CA ALA A 62 0.51 -3.91 12.94
C ALA A 62 0.34 -5.44 12.85
N PRO A 63 -0.30 -6.00 11.79
CA PRO A 63 -0.38 -7.46 11.63
C PRO A 63 1.00 -8.13 11.53
N GLU A 64 2.00 -7.45 10.95
CA GLU A 64 3.36 -8.00 10.83
C GLU A 64 4.17 -7.88 12.13
N VAL A 65 3.71 -7.10 13.11
CA VAL A 65 4.39 -6.93 14.40
C VAL A 65 3.94 -7.97 15.42
N SER A 66 2.64 -8.28 15.47
CA SER A 66 2.09 -9.18 16.48
C SER A 66 0.79 -9.83 16.02
N GLN A 67 0.75 -11.16 16.11
CA GLN A 67 -0.45 -12.00 15.89
C GLN A 67 -1.65 -11.54 16.73
N ILE A 68 -1.41 -11.03 17.95
CA ILE A 68 -2.47 -10.54 18.85
C ILE A 68 -3.33 -9.45 18.18
N PHE A 69 -2.76 -8.66 17.26
CA PHE A 69 -3.52 -7.65 16.55
C PHE A 69 -4.64 -8.28 15.68
N GLY A 70 -4.32 -9.38 14.98
CA GLY A 70 -5.29 -10.11 14.17
C GLY A 70 -6.34 -10.82 15.02
N GLU A 71 -5.92 -11.54 16.06
CA GLU A 71 -6.84 -12.24 16.97
C GLU A 71 -7.88 -11.30 17.60
N LEU A 72 -7.46 -10.10 18.02
CA LEU A 72 -8.37 -9.12 18.62
C LEU A 72 -9.39 -8.58 17.60
N LEU A 73 -8.97 -8.39 16.35
CA LEU A 73 -9.90 -7.99 15.28
C LEU A 73 -10.85 -9.12 14.88
N GLY A 74 -10.38 -10.36 14.90
CA GLY A 74 -11.20 -11.56 14.72
C GLY A 74 -12.29 -11.67 15.78
N LEU A 75 -11.91 -11.56 17.06
CA LEU A 75 -12.85 -11.53 18.19
C LEU A 75 -13.85 -10.38 18.06
N TRP A 76 -13.40 -9.20 17.64
CA TRP A 76 -14.28 -8.07 17.37
C TRP A 76 -15.26 -8.37 16.22
N ALA A 77 -14.82 -8.99 15.14
CA ALA A 77 -15.70 -9.37 14.02
C ALA A 77 -16.80 -10.35 14.46
N VAL A 78 -16.45 -11.35 15.29
CA VAL A 78 -17.43 -12.27 15.89
C VAL A 78 -18.42 -11.52 16.79
N ALA A 79 -17.94 -10.62 17.64
CA ALA A 79 -18.81 -9.82 18.50
C ALA A 79 -19.79 -8.94 17.71
N VAL A 80 -19.32 -8.34 16.61
CA VAL A 80 -20.18 -7.59 15.69
C VAL A 80 -21.22 -8.50 15.03
N TRP A 81 -20.81 -9.66 14.49
CA TRP A 81 -21.73 -10.63 13.90
C TRP A 81 -22.81 -11.09 14.90
N GLN A 82 -22.45 -11.36 16.15
CA GLN A 82 -23.41 -11.68 17.22
C GLN A 82 -24.38 -10.53 17.48
N SER A 83 -23.88 -9.29 17.54
CA SER A 83 -24.73 -8.10 17.72
C SER A 83 -25.70 -7.85 16.56
N MET A 84 -25.41 -8.40 15.37
CA MET A 84 -26.30 -8.36 14.21
C MET A 84 -27.39 -9.45 14.26
N GLY A 85 -27.44 -10.26 15.32
CA GLY A 85 -28.40 -11.34 15.48
C GLY A 85 -28.00 -12.64 14.79
N GLU A 86 -26.69 -12.88 14.67
CA GLU A 86 -26.13 -14.15 14.17
C GLU A 86 -26.67 -14.56 12.78
N PRO A 87 -26.62 -13.67 11.77
CA PRO A 87 -27.11 -14.01 10.44
C PRO A 87 -26.38 -15.23 9.88
N GLY A 88 -27.13 -16.18 9.29
CA GLY A 88 -26.58 -17.42 8.73
C GLY A 88 -25.64 -17.24 7.53
N GLN A 89 -25.54 -16.01 7.00
CA GLN A 89 -24.56 -15.62 5.99
C GLN A 89 -23.94 -14.27 6.37
N ALA A 90 -22.62 -14.19 6.28
CA ALA A 90 -21.86 -12.96 6.48
C ALA A 90 -20.69 -12.92 5.50
N ILE A 91 -20.30 -11.72 5.07
CA ILE A 91 -19.12 -11.49 4.24
C ILE A 91 -18.12 -10.71 5.08
N VAL A 92 -16.93 -11.26 5.26
CA VAL A 92 -15.78 -10.54 5.82
C VAL A 92 -14.90 -10.13 4.64
N ALA A 93 -14.70 -8.82 4.45
CA ALA A 93 -13.94 -8.27 3.34
C ALA A 93 -12.78 -7.42 3.86
N GLU A 94 -11.56 -7.72 3.40
CA GLU A 94 -10.36 -6.94 3.70
C GLU A 94 -9.90 -6.20 2.44
N LEU A 95 -9.78 -4.88 2.55
CA LEU A 95 -9.33 -4.03 1.44
C LEU A 95 -7.84 -3.81 1.54
N GLY A 96 -7.10 -4.28 0.53
CA GLY A 96 -5.64 -4.19 0.51
C GLY A 96 -5.01 -5.07 1.59
N PRO A 97 -5.18 -6.41 1.53
CA PRO A 97 -4.75 -7.32 2.60
C PRO A 97 -3.23 -7.40 2.80
N GLY A 98 -2.44 -6.67 1.99
CA GLY A 98 -0.99 -6.76 1.99
C GLY A 98 -0.55 -8.20 1.74
N ARG A 99 0.02 -8.84 2.77
CA ARG A 99 0.47 -10.23 2.76
C ARG A 99 -0.61 -11.23 3.18
N GLY A 100 -1.79 -10.78 3.59
CA GLY A 100 -2.89 -11.60 4.10
C GLY A 100 -2.75 -11.99 5.57
N THR A 101 -1.73 -11.49 6.27
CA THR A 101 -1.42 -11.84 7.66
C THR A 101 -2.59 -11.55 8.60
N LEU A 102 -3.26 -10.40 8.42
CA LEU A 102 -4.41 -10.04 9.25
C LEU A 102 -5.55 -11.07 9.15
N MET A 103 -6.01 -11.39 7.94
CA MET A 103 -7.07 -12.37 7.74
C MET A 103 -6.67 -13.80 8.13
N ALA A 104 -5.37 -14.12 8.10
CA ALA A 104 -4.88 -15.43 8.53
C ALA A 104 -4.96 -15.62 10.06
N ASP A 105 -4.78 -14.54 10.82
CA ASP A 105 -4.82 -14.53 12.29
C ASP A 105 -6.23 -14.29 12.87
N ALA A 106 -7.14 -13.69 12.08
CA ALA A 106 -8.48 -13.27 12.49
C ALA A 106 -9.52 -14.41 12.55
#